data_AF-A0A0A3A8J9-F1
#
_entry.id   AF-A0A0A3A8J9-F1
#
_cell.length_a   1.000
_cell.length_b   1.000
_cell.length_c   1.000
_cell.angle_alpha   90.00
_cell.angle_beta   90.00
_cell.angle_gamma   90.00
#
_symmetry.space_group_name_H-M   'P 1'
#
loop_
_entity.id
_entity.type
_entity.pdbx_description
1 polymer ?
#
loop_
_entity_poly.entity_id
_entity_poly.type
_entity_poly.pdbx_seq_one_letter_code
_entity_poly.pdbx_strand_id
1 'polypeptide(L)'
;MLMVLEWPIGLFSLLILLLFLSLLPFSRISEGLYGRLNNRLEQDNHHIRQSDANRLWRHYRLVARLRVLISNREALGYFLIGTAMSVLFGFSFIYLSLHGYQSAGHVYSITTYLWMFAMALDDAPRLVENYSNLKDIAQRVQVE
;
A
#
# COMPACT_ATOMS: atom_id res chain seq x y z
N MET A 1 15.67 -15.40 -5.74
CA MET A 1 15.72 -15.69 -7.19
C MET A 1 16.47 -14.60 -7.96
N LEU A 2 16.01 -13.34 -7.95
CA LEU A 2 16.72 -12.25 -8.66
C LEU A 2 18.19 -12.09 -8.26
N MET A 3 18.53 -12.14 -6.97
CA MET A 3 19.94 -12.09 -6.52
C MET A 3 20.82 -13.23 -7.05
N VAL A 4 20.23 -14.38 -7.40
CA VAL A 4 20.96 -15.54 -7.94
C VAL A 4 21.11 -15.43 -9.45
N LEU A 5 20.09 -14.90 -10.13
CA LEU A 5 20.11 -14.72 -11.59
C LEU A 5 20.98 -13.54 -12.01
N GLU A 6 20.74 -12.37 -11.41
CA GLU A 6 21.44 -11.12 -11.72
C GLU A 6 21.63 -10.31 -10.44
N TRP A 7 22.85 -10.35 -9.91
CA TRP A 7 23.18 -9.74 -8.61
C TRP A 7 22.81 -8.25 -8.51
N PRO A 8 23.10 -7.38 -9.51
CA PRO A 8 22.78 -5.95 -9.40
C PRO A 8 21.28 -5.67 -9.40
N ILE A 9 20.52 -6.40 -10.21
CA ILE A 9 19.06 -6.30 -10.26
C ILE A 9 18.47 -6.78 -8.93
N GLY A 10 18.97 -7.91 -8.42
CA GLY A 10 18.59 -8.44 -7.11
C GLY A 10 18.87 -7.46 -5.96
N LEU A 11 20.05 -6.85 -5.94
CA LEU A 11 20.41 -5.86 -4.93
C LEU A 11 19.51 -4.62 -4.99
N PHE A 12 19.22 -4.12 -6.19
CA PHE A 12 18.34 -2.97 -6.34
C PHE A 12 16.90 -3.27 -5.89
N SER A 13 16.39 -4.46 -6.23
CA SER A 13 15.08 -4.92 -5.74
C SER A 13 15.03 -5.00 -4.21
N LEU A 14 16.12 -5.44 -3.55
CA LEU A 14 16.22 -5.47 -2.09
C LEU A 14 16.21 -4.06 -1.50
N LEU A 15 16.91 -3.11 -2.10
CA LEU A 15 16.91 -1.71 -1.63
C LEU A 15 15.51 -1.10 -1.72
N ILE A 16 14.78 -1.35 -2.80
CA ILE A 16 13.38 -0.93 -2.94
C ILE A 16 12.53 -1.58 -1.85
N LEU A 17 12.67 -2.88 -1.62
CA LEU A 17 11.95 -3.59 -0.56
C LEU A 17 12.21 -2.97 0.82
N LEU A 18 13.48 -2.69 1.16
CA LEU A 18 13.86 -2.06 2.42
C LEU A 18 13.30 -0.64 2.56
N LEU A 19 13.28 0.13 1.47
CA LEU A 19 12.65 1.45 1.43
C LEU A 19 11.16 1.34 1.77
N PHE A 20 10.42 0.43 1.12
CA PHE A 20 8.99 0.25 1.40
C PHE A 20 8.72 -0.31 2.81
N LEU A 21 9.57 -1.22 3.31
CA LEU A 21 9.53 -1.69 4.70
C LEU A 21 9.69 -0.53 5.68
N SER A 22 10.61 0.41 5.41
CA SER A 22 10.81 1.60 6.25
C SER A 22 9.64 2.57 6.22
N LEU A 23 8.80 2.51 5.18
CA LEU A 23 7.57 3.30 5.03
C LEU A 23 6.35 2.62 5.66
N LEU A 24 6.43 1.35 6.08
CA LEU A 24 5.34 0.68 6.81
C LEU A 24 4.88 1.39 8.10
N PRO A 25 5.73 2.03 8.92
CA PRO A 25 5.28 2.81 10.07
C PRO A 25 4.36 3.96 9.68
N PHE A 26 4.46 4.47 8.45
CA PHE A 26 3.51 5.44 7.92
C PHE A 26 2.10 4.84 7.94
N SER A 27 1.91 3.55 7.62
CA SER A 27 0.60 2.88 7.65
C SER A 27 -0.08 2.90 9.02
N ARG A 28 0.67 2.93 10.13
CA ARG A 28 0.12 3.07 11.48
C ARG A 28 -0.56 4.41 11.72
N ILE A 29 -0.12 5.47 11.01
CA ILE A 29 -0.81 6.77 11.01
C ILE A 29 -2.17 6.65 10.30
N SER A 30 -2.30 5.73 9.34
CA SER A 30 -3.55 5.40 8.67
C SER A 30 -4.55 4.75 9.63
N GLU A 31 -4.11 3.90 10.56
CA GLU A 31 -4.97 3.30 11.60
C GLU A 31 -5.74 4.39 12.38
N GLY A 32 -5.10 5.52 12.68
CA GLY A 32 -5.77 6.65 13.33
C GLY A 32 -6.84 7.33 12.46
N LEU A 33 -6.69 7.33 11.13
CA LEU A 33 -7.67 7.86 10.19
C LEU A 33 -8.86 6.92 10.02
N TYR A 34 -8.62 5.63 9.86
CA TYR A 34 -9.66 4.62 9.80
C TYR A 34 -10.43 4.54 11.13
N GLY A 35 -9.74 4.57 12.27
CA GLY A 35 -10.39 4.59 13.59
C GLY A 35 -11.28 5.82 13.80
N ARG A 36 -10.82 7.01 13.39
CA ARG A 36 -11.65 8.24 13.41
C ARG A 36 -12.85 8.15 12.49
N LEU A 37 -12.69 7.57 11.30
CA LEU A 37 -13.80 7.35 10.37
C LEU A 37 -14.80 6.35 10.97
N ASN A 38 -14.33 5.24 11.51
CA ASN A 38 -15.17 4.18 12.06
C ASN A 38 -15.98 4.65 13.27
N ASN A 39 -15.33 5.32 14.24
CA ASN A 39 -16.00 5.92 15.39
C ASN A 39 -17.08 6.94 14.98
N ARG A 40 -16.89 7.66 13.87
CA ARG A 40 -17.88 8.60 13.35
C ARG A 40 -19.07 7.88 12.70
N LEU A 41 -18.83 6.78 11.98
CA LEU A 41 -19.88 5.95 11.39
C LEU A 41 -20.73 5.27 12.46
N GLU A 42 -20.13 4.80 13.56
CA GLU A 42 -20.86 4.23 14.70
C GLU A 42 -21.85 5.24 15.33
N GLN A 43 -21.52 6.54 15.29
CA GLN A 43 -22.37 7.62 15.81
C GLN A 43 -23.46 8.08 14.83
N ASP A 44 -23.49 7.58 13.59
CA ASP A 44 -24.45 8.00 12.55
C ASP A 44 -25.89 7.83 13.02
N ASN A 45 -26.21 6.70 13.67
CA ASN A 45 -27.58 6.42 14.14
C ASN A 45 -28.06 7.44 15.19
N HIS A 46 -27.15 7.88 16.06
CA HIS A 46 -27.45 8.89 17.08
C HIS A 46 -27.66 10.27 16.45
N HIS A 47 -26.84 10.63 15.46
CA HIS A 47 -26.96 11.90 14.77
C HIS A 47 -28.21 11.99 13.89
N ILE A 48 -28.58 10.92 13.18
CA ILE A 48 -29.79 10.87 12.34
C ILE A 48 -31.07 11.00 13.18
N ARG A 49 -31.09 10.41 14.39
CA ARG A 49 -32.27 10.41 15.25
C ARG A 49 -32.50 11.71 16.03
N GLN A 50 -31.45 12.47 16.35
CA GLN A 50 -31.54 13.56 17.33
C GLN A 50 -31.04 14.93 16.81
N SER A 51 -30.54 15.04 15.57
CA SER A 51 -29.81 16.24 15.13
C SER A 51 -30.59 17.09 14.12
N ASP A 52 -30.45 18.40 14.30
CA ASP A 52 -30.87 19.44 13.37
C ASP A 52 -30.10 19.36 12.03
N ALA A 53 -30.71 19.76 10.92
CA ALA A 53 -30.19 19.55 9.56
C ALA A 53 -28.78 20.13 9.35
N ASN A 54 -28.48 21.25 10.01
CA ASN A 54 -27.17 21.91 9.93
C ASN A 54 -26.06 21.13 10.65
N ARG A 55 -26.38 20.39 11.73
CA ARG A 55 -25.42 19.52 12.42
C ARG A 55 -25.13 18.26 11.59
N LEU A 56 -26.17 17.70 10.95
CA LEU A 56 -26.05 16.56 10.07
C LEU A 56 -25.13 16.86 8.86
N TRP A 57 -25.30 18.02 8.25
CA TRP A 57 -24.43 18.49 7.15
C TRP A 57 -22.95 18.61 7.55
N ARG A 58 -22.67 19.14 8.74
CA ARG A 58 -21.29 19.26 9.25
C ARG A 58 -20.65 17.91 9.49
N HIS A 59 -21.42 16.95 10.02
CA HIS A 59 -20.97 15.58 10.25
C HIS A 59 -20.58 14.88 8.94
N TYR A 60 -21.49 14.84 7.96
CA TYR A 60 -21.19 14.21 6.67
C TYR A 60 -20.06 14.89 5.90
N ARG A 61 -19.90 16.22 6.03
CA ARG A 61 -18.75 16.93 5.46
C ARG A 61 -17.42 16.49 6.08
N LEU A 62 -17.40 16.21 7.38
CA LEU A 62 -16.21 15.71 8.08
C LEU A 62 -15.91 14.26 7.67
N VAL A 63 -16.92 13.40 7.61
CA VAL A 63 -16.79 12.02 7.10
C VAL A 63 -16.26 11.99 5.67
N ALA A 64 -16.79 12.84 4.78
CA ALA A 64 -16.32 12.96 3.41
C ALA A 64 -14.85 13.40 3.34
N ARG A 65 -14.43 14.38 4.14
CA ARG A 65 -13.03 14.81 4.21
C ARG A 65 -12.10 13.69 4.67
N LEU A 66 -12.51 12.89 5.66
CA LEU A 66 -11.73 11.75 6.13
C LEU A 66 -11.55 10.70 5.02
N ARG A 67 -12.62 10.37 4.29
CA ARG A 67 -12.56 9.44 3.15
C ARG A 67 -11.63 9.94 2.03
N VAL A 68 -11.70 11.23 1.69
CA VAL A 68 -10.80 11.83 0.68
C VAL A 68 -9.34 11.77 1.13
N LEU A 69 -9.05 12.02 2.41
CA LEU A 69 -7.68 11.97 2.91
C LEU A 69 -7.11 10.55 2.88
N ILE A 70 -7.93 9.54 3.20
CA ILE A 70 -7.58 8.12 3.07
C ILE A 70 -7.29 7.78 1.61
N SER A 71 -8.20 8.14 0.70
CA SER A 71 -8.05 7.88 -0.73
C SER A 71 -6.81 8.54 -1.35
N ASN A 72 -6.54 9.81 -1.05
CA ASN A 72 -5.35 10.52 -1.55
C ASN A 72 -4.06 9.84 -1.08
N ARG A 73 -4.07 9.28 0.13
CA ARG A 73 -2.93 8.60 0.73
C ARG A 73 -2.70 7.23 0.10
N GLU A 74 -3.76 6.46 -0.13
CA GLU A 74 -3.69 5.20 -0.90
C GLU A 74 -3.17 5.46 -2.31
N ALA A 75 -3.71 6.47 -3.00
CA ALA A 75 -3.29 6.85 -4.34
C ALA A 75 -1.80 7.23 -4.38
N LEU A 76 -1.29 7.95 -3.37
CA LEU A 76 0.13 8.25 -3.23
C LEU A 76 0.96 6.98 -3.01
N GLY A 77 0.47 6.02 -2.22
CA GLY A 77 1.11 4.72 -2.04
C GLY A 77 1.26 3.96 -3.36
N TYR A 78 0.17 3.81 -4.11
CA TYR A 78 0.20 3.18 -5.44
C TYR A 78 1.08 3.93 -6.43
N PHE A 79 1.07 5.27 -6.40
CA PHE A 79 1.94 6.09 -7.25
C PHE A 79 3.43 5.84 -6.96
N LEU A 80 3.81 5.78 -5.67
CA LEU A 80 5.19 5.48 -5.28
C LEU A 80 5.60 4.06 -5.69
N ILE A 81 4.74 3.05 -5.49
CA ILE A 81 5.00 1.66 -5.91
C ILE A 81 5.18 1.61 -7.43
N GLY A 82 4.24 2.17 -8.21
CA GLY A 82 4.30 2.17 -9.67
C GLY A 82 5.54 2.88 -10.22
N THR A 83 5.94 3.99 -9.59
CA THR A 83 7.18 4.71 -9.94
C THR A 83 8.41 3.87 -9.64
N ALA A 84 8.49 3.27 -8.44
CA ALA A 84 9.60 2.40 -8.07
C ALA A 84 9.73 1.17 -8.98
N MET A 85 8.60 0.56 -9.35
CA MET A 85 8.59 -0.57 -10.29
C MET A 85 9.04 -0.13 -11.67
N SER A 86 8.57 1.01 -12.17
CA SER A 86 8.98 1.56 -13.46
C SER A 86 10.49 1.81 -13.52
N VAL A 87 11.07 2.36 -12.45
CA VAL A 87 12.52 2.57 -12.32
C VAL A 87 13.27 1.23 -12.26
N LEU A 88 12.78 0.25 -11.50
CA LEU A 88 13.40 -1.07 -11.40
C LEU A 88 13.40 -1.82 -12.74
N PHE A 89 12.26 -1.82 -13.46
CA PHE A 89 12.14 -2.43 -14.78
C PHE A 89 13.04 -1.71 -15.80
N GLY A 90 13.00 -0.38 -15.84
CA GLY A 90 13.86 0.42 -16.71
C GLY A 90 15.34 0.15 -16.47
N PHE A 91 15.79 0.19 -15.20
CA PHE A 91 17.14 -0.17 -14.81
C PHE A 91 17.51 -1.58 -15.28
N SER A 92 16.64 -2.56 -15.03
CA SER A 92 16.92 -3.97 -15.33
C SER A 92 17.12 -4.21 -16.82
N PHE A 93 16.27 -3.62 -17.67
CA PHE A 93 16.40 -3.78 -19.12
C PHE A 93 17.58 -2.98 -19.70
N ILE A 94 17.85 -1.78 -19.18
CA ILE A 94 19.05 -1.03 -19.57
C ILE A 94 20.30 -1.81 -19.18
N TYR A 95 20.35 -2.33 -17.95
CA TYR A 95 21.49 -3.11 -17.46
C TYR A 95 21.74 -4.34 -18.35
N LEU A 96 20.69 -5.11 -18.64
CA LEU A 96 20.77 -6.30 -19.48
C LEU A 96 21.15 -5.98 -20.93
N SER A 97 20.68 -4.85 -21.46
CA SER A 97 21.05 -4.38 -22.80
C SER A 97 22.51 -3.95 -22.91
N LEU A 98 23.09 -3.42 -21.83
CA LEU A 98 24.48 -2.91 -21.82
C LEU A 98 25.50 -4.00 -21.48
N HIS A 99 25.16 -4.94 -20.59
CA HIS A 99 26.08 -5.99 -20.11
C HIS A 99 25.89 -7.33 -20.83
N GLY A 100 24.90 -7.41 -21.72
CA GLY A 100 24.55 -8.64 -22.43
C GLY A 100 23.71 -9.59 -21.58
N TYR A 101 23.16 -10.61 -22.24
CA TYR A 101 22.37 -11.66 -21.63
C TYR A 101 22.87 -13.03 -22.08
N GLN A 102 22.81 -14.03 -21.20
CA GLN A 102 23.33 -15.36 -21.50
C GLN A 102 22.48 -16.12 -22.52
N SER A 103 21.15 -16.01 -22.42
CA SER A 103 20.19 -16.69 -23.28
C SER A 103 18.82 -16.03 -23.23
N ALA A 104 17.93 -16.37 -24.15
CA ALA A 104 16.53 -15.94 -24.09
C ALA A 104 15.83 -16.39 -22.79
N GLY A 105 16.17 -17.57 -22.28
CA GLY A 105 15.62 -18.09 -21.02
C GLY A 105 16.07 -17.28 -19.80
N HIS A 106 17.28 -16.72 -19.84
CA HIS A 106 17.78 -15.82 -18.80
C HIS A 106 16.98 -14.51 -18.76
N VAL A 107 16.74 -13.88 -19.91
CA VAL A 107 15.88 -12.67 -20.03
C VAL A 107 14.46 -12.94 -19.55
N TYR A 108 13.87 -14.07 -19.98
CA TYR A 108 12.52 -14.48 -19.58
C TYR A 108 12.42 -14.67 -18.07
N SER A 109 13.40 -15.33 -17.46
CA SER A 109 13.43 -15.59 -16.03
C SER A 109 13.50 -14.29 -15.24
N ILE A 110 14.42 -13.37 -15.58
CA ILE A 110 14.53 -12.06 -14.92
C ILE A 110 13.21 -11.30 -15.01
N THR A 111 12.64 -11.22 -16.21
CA THR A 111 11.38 -10.50 -16.44
C THR A 111 10.24 -11.09 -15.60
N THR A 112 10.14 -12.42 -15.54
CA THR A 112 9.12 -13.13 -14.74
C THR A 112 9.30 -12.87 -13.24
N TYR A 113 10.53 -12.96 -12.72
CA TYR A 113 10.79 -12.71 -11.31
C TYR A 113 10.63 -11.24 -10.91
N LEU A 114 10.98 -10.30 -11.80
CA LEU A 114 10.69 -8.87 -11.61
C LEU A 114 9.19 -8.61 -11.55
N TRP A 115 8.42 -9.24 -12.45
CA TRP A 115 6.96 -9.12 -12.46
C TRP A 115 6.33 -9.66 -11.17
N MET A 116 6.77 -10.84 -10.70
CA MET A 116 6.31 -11.39 -9.43
C MET A 116 6.67 -10.50 -8.24
N PHE A 117 7.87 -9.92 -8.23
CA PHE A 117 8.26 -8.95 -7.20
C PHE A 117 7.35 -7.72 -7.21
N ALA A 118 7.05 -7.18 -8.40
CA ALA A 118 6.17 -6.03 -8.53
C ALA A 118 4.75 -6.31 -8.03
N MET A 119 4.16 -7.44 -8.41
CA MET A 119 2.83 -7.85 -7.92
C MET A 119 2.82 -8.01 -6.39
N ALA A 120 3.82 -8.68 -5.83
CA ALA A 120 3.91 -8.89 -4.38
C ALA A 120 4.04 -7.56 -3.61
N LEU A 121 4.73 -6.57 -4.18
CA LEU A 121 4.86 -5.25 -3.57
C LEU A 121 3.57 -4.43 -3.68
N ASP A 122 2.85 -4.56 -4.79
CA ASP A 122 1.55 -3.89 -5.03
C ASP A 122 0.44 -4.39 -4.09
N ASP A 123 0.50 -5.67 -3.68
CA ASP A 123 -0.42 -6.25 -2.69
C ASP A 123 -0.16 -5.80 -1.24
N ALA A 124 1.03 -5.27 -0.95
CA ALA A 124 1.47 -4.96 0.42
C ALA A 124 0.59 -3.91 1.15
N PRO A 125 0.19 -2.76 0.54
CA PRO A 125 -0.65 -1.77 1.21
C PRO A 125 -1.98 -2.37 1.69
N ARG A 126 -2.63 -3.17 0.83
CA ARG A 126 -3.90 -3.82 1.13
C ARG A 126 -3.76 -4.87 2.21
N LEU A 127 -2.67 -5.64 2.21
CA LEU A 127 -2.39 -6.63 3.24
C LEU A 127 -2.24 -5.98 4.63
N VAL A 128 -1.55 -4.85 4.70
CA VAL A 128 -1.35 -4.09 5.94
C VAL A 128 -2.66 -3.53 6.46
N GLU A 129 -3.52 -3.00 5.58
CA GLU A 129 -4.85 -2.52 5.95
C GLU A 129 -5.74 -3.66 6.49
N ASN A 130 -5.82 -4.78 5.77
CA ASN A 130 -6.59 -5.94 6.17
C ASN A 130 -6.12 -6.49 7.53
N TYR A 131 -4.82 -6.55 7.76
CA TYR A 131 -4.25 -6.95 9.03
C TYR A 131 -4.65 -6.00 10.17
N SER A 132 -4.61 -4.69 9.93
CA SER A 132 -5.00 -3.67 10.91
C SER A 132 -6.48 -3.76 11.28
N ASN A 133 -7.36 -3.93 10.28
CA ASN A 133 -8.80 -4.12 10.50
C ASN A 133 -9.09 -5.42 11.26
N LEU A 134 -8.43 -6.52 10.91
CA LEU A 134 -8.58 -7.79 11.61
C LEU A 134 -8.14 -7.67 13.08
N LYS A 135 -7.04 -6.96 13.33
CA LYS A 135 -6.54 -6.70 14.69
C LYS A 135 -7.52 -5.86 15.53
N ASP A 136 -8.12 -4.81 14.95
CA ASP A 136 -9.14 -3.99 15.63
C ASP A 136 -10.38 -4.83 15.98
N ILE A 137 -10.90 -5.63 15.04
CA ILE A 137 -12.03 -6.54 15.29
C ILE A 137 -11.69 -7.53 16.41
N ALA A 138 -10.51 -8.18 16.35
CA ALA A 138 -10.09 -9.13 17.36
C ALA A 138 -9.98 -8.50 18.76
N GLN A 139 -9.52 -7.25 18.86
CA GLN A 139 -9.46 -6.52 20.12
C GLN A 139 -10.86 -6.22 20.67
N ARG A 140 -11.81 -5.83 19.82
CA ARG A 140 -13.19 -5.52 20.25
C ARG A 140 -13.96 -6.76 20.71
N VAL A 141 -13.79 -7.88 20.01
CA VAL A 141 -14.43 -9.16 20.38
C VAL A 141 -13.94 -9.70 21.73
N GLN A 142 -12.70 -9.39 22.15
CA GLN A 142 -12.19 -9.81 23.46
C GLN A 142 -12.71 -8.96 24.63
N VAL A 143 -13.30 -7.79 24.35
CA VAL A 143 -13.78 -6.84 25.36
C VAL A 143 -15.28 -7.03 25.64
N GLU A 144 -16.00 -7.74 24.76
CA GLU A 144 -17.36 -8.27 25.00
C GLU A 144 -17.35 -9.68 25.61
#